data_AF-A0A1I1GG94-F1
#
_entry.id   AF-A0A1I1GG94-F1
#
_cell.length_a   1.000
_cell.length_b   1.000
_cell.length_c   1.000
_cell.angle_alpha   90.00
_cell.angle_beta   90.00
_cell.angle_gamma   90.00
#
_symmetry.space_group_name_H-M   'P 1'
#
loop_
_entity.id
_entity.type
_entity.pdbx_description
1 polymer ?
#
loop_
_entity_poly.entity_id
_entity_poly.type
_entity_poly.pdbx_seq_one_letter_code
_entity_poly.pdbx_strand_id
1 'polypeptide(L)'
;MLTLQIPRQEAIICDELFARLAKVGTVPLIDKYQAYQILDDHWHSIEIDLEILQTEGFSATRVVDPNYVVKKKDGKDVEVQEGWKGRILPFDLMQLAHHKMELDALREKEGELADVAALLDELLDSFSDEDKAKDTFNEAGDKFVPAAVAKEAKESAADAAATAALGTESYEAKIIKAAKLLAQEKSLKAAIKKDAAALHLKTKATIEALSDAQVYSLLESKWLLPLVNQLHRLPGLVTSSLIAKLNALVEKYRVTYADNARDIQQAEDALVTMLGELDGGEFDLQGVKELKTLLAGG
;
A
#
# COMPACT_ATOMS: atom_id res chain seq x y z
N MET A 1 29.11 17.66 -28.46
CA MET A 1 28.56 16.57 -27.63
C MET A 1 29.23 16.65 -26.27
N LEU A 2 28.47 16.79 -25.20
CA LEU A 2 29.00 16.65 -23.84
C LEU A 2 29.06 15.15 -23.54
N THR A 3 30.26 14.58 -23.56
CA THR A 3 30.48 13.17 -23.21
C THR A 3 30.78 13.11 -21.72
N LEU A 4 29.78 12.79 -20.91
CA LEU A 4 29.94 12.62 -19.47
C LEU A 4 30.34 11.17 -19.21
N GLN A 5 31.43 10.95 -18.48
CA GLN A 5 31.79 9.61 -18.01
C GLN A 5 30.86 9.23 -16.85
N ILE A 6 29.66 8.71 -17.15
CA ILE A 6 28.60 8.48 -16.18
C ILE A 6 29.08 7.61 -15.01
N PRO A 7 29.74 6.45 -15.23
CA PRO A 7 30.23 5.62 -14.12
C PRO A 7 31.21 6.35 -13.19
N ARG A 8 31.96 7.33 -13.73
CA ARG A 8 32.89 8.13 -12.92
C ARG A 8 32.15 9.14 -12.03
N GLN A 9 30.97 9.61 -12.43
CA GLN A 9 30.22 10.60 -11.65
C GLN A 9 29.66 10.00 -10.36
N GLU A 10 29.18 8.76 -10.40
CA GLU A 10 28.73 8.04 -9.21
C GLU A 10 29.84 7.98 -8.15
N ALA A 11 31.04 7.59 -8.57
CA ALA A 11 32.20 7.51 -7.69
C ALA A 11 32.53 8.87 -7.05
N ILE A 12 32.47 9.96 -7.82
CA ILE A 12 32.70 11.32 -7.31
C ILE A 12 31.63 11.71 -6.27
N ILE A 13 30.35 11.39 -6.52
CA ILE A 13 29.26 11.68 -5.59
C ILE A 13 29.39 10.83 -4.32
N CYS A 14 29.79 9.56 -4.46
CA CYS A 14 30.06 8.65 -3.36
C CYS A 14 31.19 9.18 -2.46
N ASP A 15 32.30 9.63 -3.05
CA ASP A 15 33.43 10.21 -2.31
C ASP A 15 32.99 11.45 -1.51
N GLU A 16 32.20 12.33 -2.13
CA GLU A 16 31.66 13.53 -1.47
C GLU A 16 30.66 13.18 -0.35
N LEU A 17 29.79 12.18 -0.58
CA LEU A 17 28.87 11.66 0.42
C LEU A 17 29.63 11.12 1.64
N PHE A 18 30.66 10.31 1.43
CA PHE A 18 31.49 9.76 2.50
C PHE A 18 32.26 10.85 3.24
N ALA A 19 32.81 11.83 2.52
CA ALA A 19 33.50 12.98 3.11
C ALA A 19 32.56 13.81 3.99
N ARG A 20 31.27 13.93 3.63
CA ARG A 20 30.25 14.60 4.46
C ARG A 20 29.88 13.79 5.67
N LEU A 21 29.63 12.49 5.51
CA LEU A 21 29.30 11.61 6.63
C LEU A 21 30.43 11.55 7.66
N ALA A 22 31.69 11.57 7.23
CA ALA A 22 32.84 11.63 8.12
C ALA A 22 32.90 12.92 8.97
N LYS A 23 32.22 14.00 8.55
CA LYS A 23 32.09 15.25 9.33
C LYS A 23 30.92 15.21 10.31
N VAL A 24 29.99 14.26 10.18
CA VAL A 24 28.82 14.13 11.06
C VAL A 24 29.23 13.40 12.35
N GLY A 25 29.87 14.15 13.24
CA GLY A 25 30.25 13.70 14.58
C GLY A 25 31.59 12.96 14.66
N THR A 26 32.05 12.74 15.89
CA THR A 26 33.30 12.01 16.18
C THR A 26 33.13 10.49 16.14
N VAL A 27 31.88 10.01 16.22
CA VAL A 27 31.51 8.60 16.15
C VAL A 27 30.57 8.43 14.95
N PRO A 28 30.92 7.59 13.95
CA PRO A 28 30.05 7.35 12.80
C PRO A 28 28.82 6.56 13.24
N LEU A 29 27.73 7.27 13.51
CA LEU A 29 26.43 6.67 13.84
C LEU A 29 25.71 6.14 12.60
N ILE A 30 25.99 6.75 11.44
CA ILE A 30 25.42 6.38 10.16
C ILE A 30 26.40 5.43 9.47
N ASP A 31 25.91 4.27 9.02
CA ASP A 31 26.68 3.36 8.19
C ASP A 31 26.86 3.96 6.78
N LYS A 32 28.12 4.22 6.41
CA LYS A 32 28.47 4.76 5.09
C LYS A 32 28.05 3.82 3.96
N TYR A 33 28.05 2.50 4.17
CA TYR A 33 27.63 1.55 3.14
C TYR A 33 26.11 1.56 2.93
N GLN A 34 25.35 1.83 3.99
CA GLN A 34 23.91 2.05 3.87
C GLN A 34 23.61 3.34 3.09
N ALA A 35 24.38 4.40 3.31
CA ALA A 35 24.26 5.63 2.53
C ALA A 35 24.69 5.44 1.07
N TYR A 36 25.73 4.64 0.82
CA TYR A 36 26.13 4.24 -0.54
C TYR A 36 25.03 3.45 -1.24
N GLN A 37 24.38 2.48 -0.56
CA GLN A 37 23.30 1.71 -1.16
C GLN A 37 22.15 2.62 -1.62
N ILE A 38 21.82 3.64 -0.82
CA ILE A 38 20.81 4.64 -1.21
C ILE A 38 21.28 5.43 -2.44
N LEU A 39 22.56 5.77 -2.56
CA LEU A 39 23.06 6.42 -3.78
C LEU A 39 22.94 5.49 -4.99
N ASP A 40 23.45 4.26 -4.88
CA ASP A 40 23.48 3.22 -5.92
C ASP A 40 22.08 2.92 -6.47
N ASP A 41 21.11 2.70 -5.56
CA ASP A 41 19.71 2.42 -5.90
C ASP A 41 19.07 3.54 -6.74
N HIS A 42 19.39 4.81 -6.45
CA HIS A 42 18.87 5.96 -7.19
C HIS A 42 19.69 6.27 -8.44
N TRP A 43 20.98 5.97 -8.41
CA TRP A 43 21.91 6.25 -9.50
C TRP A 43 21.52 5.52 -10.77
N HIS A 44 21.06 4.27 -10.68
CA HIS A 44 20.65 3.50 -11.85
C HIS A 44 19.61 4.21 -12.72
N SER A 45 18.59 4.85 -12.11
CA SER A 45 17.60 5.62 -12.87
C SER A 45 18.19 6.90 -13.48
N ILE A 46 19.13 7.55 -12.77
CA ILE A 46 19.78 8.78 -13.24
C ILE A 46 20.71 8.46 -14.41
N GLU A 47 21.46 7.36 -14.33
CA GLU A 47 22.35 6.87 -15.39
C GLU A 47 21.58 6.65 -16.69
N ILE A 48 20.43 5.96 -16.64
CA ILE A 48 19.58 5.74 -17.82
C ILE A 48 19.16 7.07 -18.45
N ASP A 49 18.69 8.03 -17.64
CA ASP A 49 18.28 9.33 -18.16
C ASP A 49 19.46 10.11 -18.76
N LEU A 50 20.63 10.05 -18.12
CA LEU A 50 21.85 10.71 -18.60
C LEU A 50 22.34 10.10 -19.92
N GLU A 51 22.24 8.79 -20.09
CA GLU A 51 22.56 8.11 -21.37
C GLU A 51 21.61 8.58 -22.49
N ILE A 52 20.30 8.68 -22.20
CA ILE A 52 19.33 9.23 -23.16
C ILE A 52 19.69 10.68 -23.51
N LEU A 53 20.04 11.51 -22.53
CA LEU A 53 20.44 12.90 -22.76
C LEU A 53 21.72 13.02 -23.59
N GLN A 54 22.68 12.11 -23.43
CA GLN A 54 23.92 12.09 -24.22
C GLN A 54 23.67 11.66 -25.66
N THR A 55 22.83 10.65 -25.86
CA THR A 55 22.59 10.02 -27.17
C THR A 55 21.55 10.76 -28.00
N GLU A 56 20.46 11.22 -27.38
CA GLU A 56 19.31 11.86 -28.04
C GLU A 56 19.27 13.39 -27.85
N GLY A 57 20.07 13.93 -26.92
CA GLY A 57 20.14 15.36 -26.62
C GLY A 57 19.06 15.85 -25.66
N PHE A 58 19.15 17.12 -25.27
CA PHE A 58 18.28 17.72 -24.25
C PHE A 58 16.78 17.74 -24.64
N SER A 59 16.46 17.70 -25.94
CA SER A 59 15.08 17.60 -26.42
C SER A 59 14.36 16.34 -25.95
N ALA A 60 15.08 15.25 -25.63
CA ALA A 60 14.50 14.01 -25.13
C ALA A 60 13.70 14.19 -23.82
N THR A 61 14.00 15.22 -23.04
CA THR A 61 13.24 15.59 -21.83
C THR A 61 11.79 15.96 -22.08
N ARG A 62 11.47 16.37 -23.33
CA ARG A 62 10.15 16.81 -23.77
C ARG A 62 9.44 15.79 -24.64
N VAL A 63 10.04 14.60 -24.80
CA VAL A 63 9.48 13.54 -25.62
C VAL A 63 8.56 12.67 -24.77
N VAL A 64 7.43 12.33 -25.38
CA VAL A 64 6.44 11.44 -24.81
C VAL A 64 6.26 10.25 -25.75
N ASP A 65 6.38 9.05 -25.20
CA ASP A 65 6.29 7.79 -25.90
C ASP A 65 4.94 7.10 -25.71
N PRO A 66 4.45 6.37 -26.72
CA PRO A 66 3.35 5.43 -26.53
C PRO A 66 3.66 4.46 -25.39
N ASN A 67 2.72 4.30 -24.47
CA ASN A 67 2.85 3.31 -23.41
C ASN A 67 2.14 2.02 -23.84
N TYR A 68 2.88 0.95 -24.14
CA TYR A 68 2.32 -0.35 -24.48
C TYR A 68 2.28 -1.25 -23.26
N VAL A 69 1.15 -1.93 -23.08
CA VAL A 69 0.97 -2.93 -22.04
C VAL A 69 0.51 -4.25 -22.65
N VAL A 70 0.98 -5.35 -22.09
CA VAL A 70 0.56 -6.69 -22.51
C VAL A 70 -0.77 -7.01 -21.85
N LYS A 71 -1.80 -7.27 -22.66
CA LYS A 71 -3.11 -7.73 -22.19
C LYS A 71 -3.42 -9.09 -22.80
N LYS A 72 -3.99 -9.98 -21.97
CA LYS A 72 -4.51 -11.26 -22.45
C LYS A 72 -5.83 -11.04 -23.17
N LYS A 73 -5.87 -11.37 -24.45
CA LYS A 73 -7.10 -11.41 -25.26
C LYS A 73 -7.22 -12.82 -25.85
N ASP A 74 -8.32 -13.49 -25.53
CA ASP A 74 -8.60 -14.87 -25.98
C ASP A 74 -7.48 -15.87 -25.68
N GLY A 75 -6.86 -15.76 -24.50
CA GLY A 75 -5.77 -16.65 -24.06
C GLY A 75 -4.40 -16.38 -24.68
N LYS A 76 -4.26 -15.32 -25.50
CA LYS A 76 -2.98 -14.88 -26.09
C LYS A 76 -2.58 -13.51 -25.58
N ASP A 77 -1.27 -13.30 -25.46
CA ASP A 77 -0.70 -12.01 -25.10
C ASP A 77 -0.71 -11.07 -26.31
N VAL A 78 -1.35 -9.91 -26.16
CA VAL A 78 -1.44 -8.86 -27.19
C VAL A 78 -0.95 -7.55 -26.59
N GLU A 79 -0.02 -6.89 -27.27
CA GLU A 79 0.43 -5.54 -26.91
C GLU A 79 -0.63 -4.52 -27.33
N VAL A 80 -1.16 -3.78 -26.35
CA VAL A 80 -2.15 -2.71 -26.58
C VAL A 80 -1.57 -1.41 -26.06
N GLN A 81 -1.69 -0.34 -26.85
CA GLN A 81 -1.31 0.99 -26.39
C GLN A 81 -2.30 1.47 -25.32
N GLU A 82 -1.79 1.74 -24.12
CA GLU A 82 -2.51 2.32 -22.99
C GLU A 82 -1.88 3.65 -22.60
N GLY A 83 -2.30 4.69 -23.31
CA GLY A 83 -1.87 6.06 -23.06
C GLY A 83 -0.44 6.33 -23.52
N TRP A 84 0.25 7.11 -22.70
CA TRP A 84 1.52 7.77 -23.01
C TRP A 84 2.39 7.84 -21.76
N LYS A 85 3.71 7.80 -21.92
CA LYS A 85 4.68 7.98 -20.84
C LYS A 85 5.75 8.97 -21.28
N GLY A 86 6.23 9.82 -20.38
CA GLY A 86 7.38 10.67 -20.71
C GLY A 86 8.63 9.80 -20.86
N ARG A 87 9.49 10.14 -21.84
CA ARG A 87 10.72 9.40 -22.08
C ARG A 87 11.69 9.48 -20.90
N ILE A 88 11.84 10.69 -20.36
CA ILE A 88 12.63 10.97 -19.16
C ILE A 88 11.71 11.41 -18.00
N LEU A 89 10.80 12.37 -18.22
CA LEU A 89 10.01 12.95 -17.13
C LEU A 89 8.72 12.14 -16.87
N PRO A 90 8.53 11.52 -15.67
CA PRO A 90 7.33 10.74 -15.37
C PRO A 90 6.07 11.61 -15.32
N PHE A 91 4.93 11.05 -15.75
CA PHE A 91 3.65 11.76 -15.74
C PHE A 91 3.20 12.14 -14.32
N ASP A 92 3.43 11.27 -13.34
CA ASP A 92 3.06 11.53 -11.95
C ASP A 92 3.78 12.76 -11.39
N LEU A 93 5.08 12.87 -11.67
CA LEU A 93 5.89 14.04 -11.28
C LEU A 93 5.34 15.31 -11.92
N MET A 94 5.00 15.22 -13.21
CA MET A 94 4.44 16.34 -13.97
C MET A 94 3.08 16.78 -13.44
N GLN A 95 2.20 15.84 -13.10
CA GLN A 95 0.89 16.13 -12.53
C GLN A 95 1.02 16.76 -11.16
N LEU A 96 1.91 16.25 -10.30
CA LEU A 96 2.18 16.83 -8.99
C LEU A 96 2.72 18.26 -9.07
N ALA A 97 3.61 18.54 -10.02
CA ALA A 97 4.25 19.84 -10.16
C ALA A 97 3.34 20.89 -10.84
N HIS A 98 2.56 20.51 -11.84
CA HIS A 98 1.88 21.46 -12.72
C HIS A 98 0.34 21.33 -12.79
N HIS A 99 -0.22 20.19 -12.38
CA HIS A 99 -1.67 19.90 -12.48
C HIS A 99 -2.24 19.42 -11.15
N LYS A 100 -1.72 19.98 -10.06
CA LYS A 100 -2.09 19.57 -8.70
C LYS A 100 -3.57 19.71 -8.42
N MET A 101 -4.21 20.78 -8.90
CA MET A 101 -5.65 20.99 -8.70
C MET A 101 -6.48 19.90 -9.39
N GLU A 102 -6.17 19.57 -10.65
CA GLU A 102 -6.86 18.51 -11.38
C GLU A 102 -6.58 17.13 -10.79
N LEU A 103 -5.35 16.87 -10.34
CA LEU A 103 -4.97 15.63 -9.68
C LEU A 103 -5.71 15.46 -8.35
N ASP A 104 -5.75 16.49 -7.52
CA ASP A 104 -6.44 16.45 -6.23
C ASP A 104 -7.96 16.30 -6.43
N ALA A 105 -8.55 16.98 -7.41
CA ALA A 105 -9.97 16.83 -7.77
C ALA A 105 -10.31 15.46 -8.42
N LEU A 106 -9.34 14.76 -9.02
CA LEU A 106 -9.51 13.39 -9.49
C LEU A 106 -9.50 12.43 -8.30
N ARG A 107 -8.52 12.59 -7.40
CA ARG A 107 -8.38 11.78 -6.17
C ARG A 107 -9.57 11.92 -5.24
N GLU A 108 -10.16 13.10 -5.14
CA GLU A 108 -11.39 13.31 -4.37
C GLU A 108 -12.54 12.44 -4.91
N LYS A 109 -12.75 12.42 -6.22
CA LYS A 109 -13.77 11.56 -6.85
C LYS A 109 -13.46 10.07 -6.66
N GLU A 110 -12.19 9.68 -6.72
CA GLU A 110 -11.77 8.30 -6.45
C GLU A 110 -12.05 7.89 -4.99
N GLY A 111 -11.83 8.81 -4.05
CA GLY A 111 -12.21 8.65 -2.64
C GLY A 111 -13.72 8.51 -2.48
N GLU A 112 -14.51 9.41 -3.05
CA GLU A 112 -15.98 9.31 -3.05
C GLU A 112 -16.48 7.99 -3.66
N LEU A 113 -15.84 7.51 -4.72
CA LEU A 113 -16.20 6.22 -5.33
C LEU A 113 -15.93 5.05 -4.38
N ALA A 114 -14.81 5.08 -3.64
CA ALA A 114 -14.50 4.07 -2.63
C ALA A 114 -15.52 4.09 -1.48
N ASP A 115 -15.93 5.29 -1.03
CA ASP A 115 -16.95 5.44 0.00
C ASP A 115 -18.32 4.91 -0.48
N VAL A 116 -18.72 5.21 -1.72
CA VAL A 116 -19.95 4.69 -2.33
C VAL A 116 -19.91 3.15 -2.44
N ALA A 117 -18.77 2.58 -2.79
CA ALA A 117 -18.61 1.13 -2.84
C ALA A 117 -18.77 0.48 -1.45
N ALA A 118 -18.12 1.05 -0.43
CA ALA A 118 -18.27 0.57 0.95
C ALA A 118 -19.73 0.68 1.45
N LEU A 119 -20.42 1.77 1.13
CA LEU A 119 -21.84 1.95 1.46
C LEU A 119 -22.75 0.96 0.72
N LEU A 120 -22.41 0.58 -0.51
CA LEU A 120 -23.14 -0.44 -1.26
C LEU A 120 -22.94 -1.82 -0.64
N ASP A 121 -21.72 -2.16 -0.22
CA ASP A 121 -21.42 -3.42 0.45
C ASP A 121 -22.13 -3.51 1.81
N GLU A 122 -22.08 -2.46 2.63
CA GLU A 122 -22.83 -2.39 3.89
C GLU A 122 -24.34 -2.54 3.67
N LEU A 123 -24.87 -1.86 2.63
CA LEU A 123 -26.28 -1.94 2.30
C LEU A 123 -26.66 -3.36 1.84
N LEU A 124 -25.82 -4.01 1.05
CA LEU A 124 -26.00 -5.40 0.60
C LEU A 124 -26.07 -6.36 1.79
N ASP A 125 -25.21 -6.20 2.79
CA ASP A 125 -25.19 -7.03 4.00
C ASP A 125 -26.41 -6.81 4.90
N SER A 126 -27.05 -5.64 4.80
CA SER A 126 -28.26 -5.31 5.56
C SER A 126 -29.55 -5.95 5.04
N PHE A 127 -29.52 -6.61 3.87
CA PHE A 127 -30.66 -7.34 3.31
C PHE A 127 -30.75 -8.75 3.88
N SER A 128 -31.98 -9.22 4.12
CA SER A 128 -32.24 -10.59 4.56
C SER A 128 -31.96 -11.61 3.45
N ASP A 129 -31.78 -12.88 3.80
CA ASP A 129 -31.64 -13.96 2.82
C ASP A 129 -32.88 -14.08 1.91
N GLU A 130 -34.07 -13.80 2.44
CA GLU A 130 -35.31 -13.75 1.65
C GLU A 130 -35.31 -12.61 0.64
N ASP A 131 -34.79 -11.44 1.00
CA ASP A 131 -34.65 -10.32 0.07
C ASP A 131 -33.62 -10.62 -1.01
N LYS A 132 -32.50 -11.28 -0.64
CA LYS A 132 -31.42 -11.65 -1.57
C LYS A 132 -31.84 -12.71 -2.59
N ALA A 133 -32.95 -13.39 -2.38
CA ALA A 133 -33.54 -14.30 -3.37
C ALA A 133 -34.30 -13.59 -4.51
N LYS A 134 -34.48 -12.27 -4.44
CA LYS A 134 -35.18 -11.48 -5.46
C LYS A 134 -34.26 -11.14 -6.65
N ASP A 135 -34.86 -10.88 -7.81
CA ASP A 135 -34.17 -10.53 -9.07
C ASP A 135 -33.29 -9.26 -9.01
N THR A 136 -33.40 -8.47 -7.96
CA THR A 136 -32.51 -7.32 -7.70
C THR A 136 -31.09 -7.72 -7.32
N PHE A 137 -30.86 -8.99 -7.01
CA PHE A 137 -29.55 -9.56 -6.70
C PHE A 137 -29.16 -10.63 -7.73
N ASN A 138 -27.86 -10.93 -7.81
CA ASN A 138 -27.39 -12.04 -8.63
C ASN A 138 -27.69 -13.40 -7.98
N GLU A 139 -27.43 -14.50 -8.70
CA GLU A 139 -27.71 -15.86 -8.22
C GLU A 139 -27.03 -16.22 -6.89
N ALA A 140 -25.92 -15.56 -6.56
CA ALA A 140 -25.19 -15.76 -5.31
C ALA A 140 -25.67 -14.88 -4.15
N GLY A 141 -26.54 -13.89 -4.41
CA GLY A 141 -26.98 -12.91 -3.42
C GLY A 141 -25.88 -11.96 -2.92
N ASP A 142 -24.72 -11.94 -3.57
CA ASP A 142 -23.53 -11.19 -3.15
C ASP A 142 -23.33 -9.88 -3.93
N LYS A 143 -24.17 -9.60 -4.93
CA LYS A 143 -24.14 -8.37 -5.73
C LYS A 143 -25.51 -7.93 -6.18
N PHE A 144 -25.68 -6.62 -6.28
CA PHE A 144 -26.84 -6.02 -6.94
C PHE A 144 -26.81 -6.22 -8.46
N VAL A 145 -28.00 -6.42 -9.05
CA VAL A 145 -28.22 -6.37 -10.50
C VAL A 145 -28.72 -4.96 -10.85
N PRO A 146 -27.88 -4.07 -11.41
CA PRO A 146 -28.19 -2.64 -11.48
C PRO A 146 -29.47 -2.31 -12.26
N ALA A 147 -29.77 -3.07 -13.32
CA ALA A 147 -30.97 -2.87 -14.12
C ALA A 147 -32.25 -3.25 -13.36
N ALA A 148 -32.23 -4.35 -12.63
CA ALA A 148 -33.36 -4.82 -11.82
C ALA A 148 -33.58 -3.89 -10.61
N VAL A 149 -32.51 -3.51 -9.90
CA VAL A 149 -32.57 -2.54 -8.78
C VAL A 149 -33.14 -1.20 -9.24
N ALA A 150 -32.73 -0.70 -10.40
CA ALA A 150 -33.25 0.57 -10.93
C ALA A 150 -34.73 0.49 -11.30
N LYS A 151 -35.20 -0.66 -11.80
CA LYS A 151 -36.61 -0.89 -12.13
C LYS A 151 -37.44 -0.96 -10.85
N GLU A 152 -37.05 -1.82 -9.92
CA GLU A 152 -37.74 -2.03 -8.64
C GLU A 152 -37.83 -0.73 -7.84
N ALA A 153 -36.71 -0.01 -7.70
CA ALA A 153 -36.69 1.28 -6.99
C ALA A 153 -37.65 2.32 -7.59
N LYS A 154 -37.87 2.29 -8.91
CA LYS A 154 -38.79 3.21 -9.58
C LYS A 154 -40.25 2.84 -9.29
N GLU A 155 -40.56 1.56 -9.27
CA GLU A 155 -41.88 1.03 -8.92
C GLU A 155 -42.19 1.33 -7.44
N SER A 156 -41.27 0.98 -6.53
CA SER A 156 -41.42 1.25 -5.09
C SER A 156 -41.53 2.74 -4.77
N ALA A 157 -40.81 3.61 -5.50
CA ALA A 157 -40.91 5.06 -5.30
C ALA A 157 -42.26 5.64 -5.77
N ALA A 158 -42.85 5.07 -6.83
CA ALA A 158 -44.17 5.47 -7.30
C ALA A 158 -45.26 5.05 -6.32
N ASP A 159 -45.17 3.84 -5.77
CA ASP A 159 -46.12 3.31 -4.78
C ASP A 159 -46.05 4.09 -3.45
N ALA A 160 -44.85 4.44 -3.00
CA ALA A 160 -44.63 5.26 -1.81
C ALA A 160 -45.26 6.65 -1.93
N ALA A 161 -45.19 7.27 -3.12
CA ALA A 161 -45.82 8.55 -3.39
C ALA A 161 -47.35 8.46 -3.38
N ALA A 162 -47.92 7.29 -3.66
CA ALA A 162 -49.37 7.05 -3.64
C ALA A 162 -49.91 6.68 -2.23
N THR A 163 -49.09 6.05 -1.38
CA THR A 163 -49.54 5.47 -0.09
C THR A 163 -48.94 6.12 1.17
N ALA A 164 -47.99 7.04 1.03
CA ALA A 164 -47.46 7.92 2.08
C ALA A 164 -46.81 7.28 3.32
N ALA A 165 -46.35 6.03 3.26
CA ALA A 165 -45.51 5.45 4.31
C ALA A 165 -44.58 4.35 3.78
N LEU A 166 -43.27 4.64 3.73
CA LEU A 166 -42.24 3.61 3.66
C LEU A 166 -41.46 3.60 4.98
N GLY A 167 -41.39 2.43 5.63
CA GLY A 167 -40.49 2.24 6.77
C GLY A 167 -39.04 2.33 6.30
N THR A 168 -38.17 3.00 7.07
CA THR A 168 -36.75 3.20 6.69
C THR A 168 -35.96 1.90 6.54
N GLU A 169 -36.39 0.84 7.23
CA GLU A 169 -35.79 -0.50 7.17
C GLU A 169 -36.46 -1.44 6.17
N SER A 170 -37.49 -0.97 5.45
CA SER A 170 -38.18 -1.79 4.45
C SER A 170 -37.26 -2.11 3.26
N TYR A 171 -37.55 -3.23 2.60
CA TYR A 171 -36.87 -3.64 1.37
C TYR A 171 -36.92 -2.53 0.31
N GLU A 172 -38.08 -1.91 0.15
CA GLU A 172 -38.36 -0.83 -0.80
C GLU A 172 -37.47 0.39 -0.53
N ALA A 173 -37.35 0.81 0.74
CA ALA A 173 -36.50 1.93 1.13
C ALA A 173 -35.01 1.63 0.87
N LYS A 174 -34.56 0.41 1.20
CA LYS A 174 -33.18 -0.03 0.97
C LYS A 174 -32.85 -0.13 -0.53
N ILE A 175 -33.76 -0.64 -1.35
CA ILE A 175 -33.60 -0.72 -2.82
C ILE A 175 -33.56 0.67 -3.46
N ILE A 176 -34.39 1.61 -3.00
CA ILE A 176 -34.31 3.01 -3.46
C ILE A 176 -32.94 3.63 -3.14
N LYS A 177 -32.39 3.35 -1.96
CA LYS A 177 -31.03 3.79 -1.57
C LYS A 177 -29.97 3.13 -2.47
N ALA A 178 -30.06 1.82 -2.69
CA ALA A 178 -29.15 1.07 -3.56
C ALA A 178 -29.17 1.62 -4.99
N ALA A 179 -30.34 1.91 -5.56
CA ALA A 179 -30.46 2.50 -6.90
C ALA A 179 -29.76 3.86 -7.01
N LYS A 180 -29.88 4.72 -5.99
CA LYS A 180 -29.17 6.02 -5.96
C LYS A 180 -27.66 5.84 -5.90
N LEU A 181 -27.18 4.96 -5.01
CA LEU A 181 -25.75 4.68 -4.87
C LEU A 181 -25.17 4.06 -6.15
N LEU A 182 -25.84 3.10 -6.79
CA LEU A 182 -25.42 2.53 -8.07
C LEU A 182 -25.40 3.56 -9.21
N ALA A 183 -26.38 4.48 -9.24
CA ALA A 183 -26.38 5.57 -10.21
C ALA A 183 -25.22 6.54 -9.98
N GLN A 184 -24.94 6.88 -8.72
CA GLN A 184 -23.80 7.71 -8.33
C GLN A 184 -22.47 7.04 -8.68
N GLU A 185 -22.30 5.75 -8.34
CA GLU A 185 -21.12 4.95 -8.67
C GLU A 185 -20.85 4.96 -10.19
N LYS A 186 -21.89 4.74 -11.00
CA LYS A 186 -21.79 4.78 -12.46
C LYS A 186 -21.38 6.17 -12.97
N SER A 187 -21.97 7.23 -12.41
CA SER A 187 -21.64 8.61 -12.76
C SER A 187 -20.19 8.96 -12.40
N LEU A 188 -19.77 8.62 -11.19
CA LEU A 188 -18.40 8.83 -10.70
C LEU A 188 -17.39 8.06 -11.55
N LYS A 189 -17.62 6.78 -11.85
CA LYS A 189 -16.75 5.99 -12.75
C LYS A 189 -16.61 6.63 -14.13
N ALA A 190 -17.69 7.16 -14.69
CA ALA A 190 -17.65 7.86 -15.97
C ALA A 190 -16.88 9.19 -15.89
N ALA A 191 -17.09 9.97 -14.82
CA ALA A 191 -16.39 11.22 -14.57
C ALA A 191 -14.89 11.00 -14.36
N ILE A 192 -14.49 10.06 -13.49
CA ILE A 192 -13.10 9.69 -13.23
C ILE A 192 -12.41 9.27 -14.53
N LYS A 193 -13.02 8.41 -15.34
CA LYS A 193 -12.43 7.98 -16.63
C LYS A 193 -12.20 9.17 -17.57
N LYS A 194 -13.16 10.10 -17.63
CA LYS A 194 -13.07 11.30 -18.46
C LYS A 194 -11.98 12.24 -17.95
N ASP A 195 -11.99 12.54 -16.66
CA ASP A 195 -11.07 13.48 -16.02
C ASP A 195 -9.63 12.94 -16.04
N ALA A 196 -9.44 11.64 -15.78
CA ALA A 196 -8.14 10.97 -15.89
C ALA A 196 -7.60 11.03 -17.33
N ALA A 197 -8.43 10.77 -18.34
CA ALA A 197 -8.01 10.88 -19.74
C ALA A 197 -7.67 12.34 -20.11
N ALA A 198 -8.45 13.31 -19.63
CA ALA A 198 -8.19 14.73 -19.86
C ALA A 198 -6.89 15.18 -19.18
N LEU A 199 -6.67 14.80 -17.92
CA LEU A 199 -5.43 15.06 -17.18
C LEU A 199 -4.23 14.42 -17.88
N HIS A 200 -4.36 13.17 -18.33
CA HIS A 200 -3.31 12.47 -19.07
C HIS A 200 -2.89 13.21 -20.35
N LEU A 201 -3.87 13.63 -21.16
CA LEU A 201 -3.58 14.39 -22.38
C LEU A 201 -3.01 15.79 -22.08
N LYS A 202 -3.50 16.44 -21.02
CA LYS A 202 -2.95 17.73 -20.56
C LYS A 202 -1.50 17.59 -20.11
N THR A 203 -1.17 16.52 -19.38
CA THR A 203 0.20 16.22 -18.95
C THR A 203 1.12 16.01 -20.15
N LYS A 204 0.68 15.24 -21.15
CA LYS A 204 1.41 15.06 -22.41
C LYS A 204 1.76 16.41 -23.06
N ALA A 205 0.74 17.24 -23.30
CA ALA A 205 0.93 18.55 -23.92
C ALA A 205 1.84 19.47 -23.09
N THR A 206 1.79 19.34 -21.76
CA THR A 206 2.67 20.10 -20.86
C THR A 206 4.13 19.70 -21.02
N ILE A 207 4.43 18.40 -21.06
CA ILE A 207 5.80 17.88 -21.25
C ILE A 207 6.38 18.39 -22.57
N GLU A 208 5.60 18.29 -23.65
CA GLU A 208 6.03 18.72 -24.99
C GLU A 208 6.32 20.23 -25.08
N ALA A 209 5.73 21.03 -24.17
CA ALA A 209 5.84 22.49 -24.15
C ALA A 209 6.76 23.06 -23.05
N LEU A 210 7.52 22.23 -22.33
CA LEU A 210 8.36 22.71 -21.21
C LEU A 210 9.47 23.69 -21.67
N SER A 211 9.72 24.70 -20.86
CA SER A 211 10.94 25.53 -20.96
C SER A 211 12.16 24.82 -20.34
N ASP A 212 13.37 25.22 -20.73
CA ASP A 212 14.60 24.63 -20.19
C ASP A 212 14.67 24.74 -18.67
N ALA A 213 14.29 25.91 -18.11
CA ALA A 213 14.27 26.14 -16.68
C ALA A 213 13.30 25.19 -15.93
N GLN A 214 12.13 24.93 -16.51
CA GLN A 214 11.18 23.98 -15.93
C GLN A 214 11.72 22.55 -15.99
N VAL A 215 12.36 22.16 -17.10
CA VAL A 215 13.00 20.84 -17.22
C VAL A 215 14.06 20.66 -16.13
N TYR A 216 14.93 21.65 -15.89
CA TYR A 216 15.93 21.55 -14.82
C TYR A 216 15.30 21.35 -13.43
N SER A 217 14.28 22.16 -13.10
CA SER A 217 13.57 22.01 -11.82
C SER A 217 12.90 20.64 -11.66
N LEU A 218 12.37 20.08 -12.76
CA LEU A 218 11.77 18.75 -12.76
C LEU A 218 12.81 17.64 -12.66
N LEU A 219 13.98 17.77 -13.30
CA LEU A 219 15.09 16.83 -13.15
C LEU A 219 15.66 16.85 -11.73
N GLU A 220 15.80 18.02 -11.10
CA GLU A 220 16.15 18.13 -9.68
C GLU A 220 15.13 17.41 -8.80
N SER A 221 13.84 17.58 -9.10
CA SER A 221 12.76 16.93 -8.37
C SER A 221 12.74 15.41 -8.58
N LYS A 222 13.10 14.95 -9.79
CA LYS A 222 13.18 13.52 -10.14
C LYS A 222 14.40 12.85 -9.50
N TRP A 223 15.57 13.48 -9.60
CA TRP A 223 16.85 12.86 -9.26
C TRP A 223 17.29 13.13 -7.82
N LEU A 224 17.18 14.37 -7.36
CA LEU A 224 17.78 14.80 -6.09
C LEU A 224 16.82 14.61 -4.91
N LEU A 225 15.54 14.99 -5.07
CA LEU A 225 14.60 14.92 -3.95
C LEU A 225 14.45 13.49 -3.39
N PRO A 226 14.28 12.42 -4.20
CA PRO A 226 14.14 11.07 -3.67
C PRO A 226 15.40 10.60 -2.93
N LEU A 227 16.57 10.84 -3.51
CA LEU A 227 17.88 10.54 -2.93
C LEU A 227 18.07 11.25 -1.58
N VAL A 228 17.90 12.58 -1.56
CA VAL A 228 18.07 13.39 -0.35
C VAL A 228 17.06 13.00 0.73
N ASN A 229 15.81 12.75 0.37
CA ASN A 229 14.78 12.32 1.32
C ASN A 229 15.12 10.97 1.95
N GLN A 230 15.68 10.01 1.20
CA GLN A 230 16.11 8.74 1.77
C GLN A 230 17.35 8.89 2.66
N LEU A 231 18.33 9.70 2.26
CA LEU A 231 19.49 10.00 3.09
C LEU A 231 19.08 10.67 4.41
N HIS A 232 18.11 11.59 4.39
CA HIS A 232 17.58 12.23 5.60
C HIS A 232 16.84 11.27 6.55
N ARG A 233 16.45 10.06 6.09
CA ARG A 233 15.85 9.03 6.96
C ARG A 233 16.89 8.21 7.71
N LEU A 234 18.15 8.21 7.28
CA LEU A 234 19.21 7.39 7.91
C LEU A 234 19.33 7.61 9.42
N PRO A 235 19.32 8.85 9.96
CA PRO A 235 19.39 9.05 11.41
C PRO A 235 18.22 8.38 12.15
N GLY A 236 17.00 8.45 11.58
CA GLY A 236 15.82 7.81 12.15
C GLY A 236 15.96 6.29 12.20
N LEU A 237 16.55 5.68 11.17
CA LEU A 237 16.81 4.24 11.15
C LEU A 237 17.78 3.80 12.24
N VAL A 238 18.80 4.61 12.52
CA VAL A 238 19.75 4.35 13.63
C VAL A 238 19.01 4.35 14.96
N THR A 239 18.16 5.35 15.20
CA THR A 239 17.35 5.43 16.43
C THR A 239 16.40 4.24 16.56
N SER A 240 15.68 3.88 15.50
CA SER A 240 14.79 2.72 15.50
C SER A 240 15.54 1.41 15.75
N SER A 241 16.73 1.23 15.16
CA SER A 241 17.58 0.07 15.42
C SER A 241 18.03 -0.03 16.87
N LEU A 242 18.40 1.10 17.47
CA LEU A 242 18.78 1.15 18.88
C LEU A 242 17.61 0.79 19.80
N ILE A 243 16.42 1.34 19.55
CA ILE A 243 15.20 1.02 20.30
C ILE A 243 14.89 -0.47 20.17
N ALA A 244 14.95 -1.03 18.97
CA ALA A 244 14.72 -2.45 18.74
C ALA A 244 15.70 -3.33 19.52
N LYS A 245 17.00 -2.99 19.52
CA LYS A 245 18.02 -3.70 20.28
C LYS A 245 17.80 -3.59 21.79
N LEU A 246 17.38 -2.41 22.28
CA LEU A 246 17.05 -2.20 23.69
C LEU A 246 15.85 -3.05 24.10
N ASN A 247 14.77 -3.04 23.29
CA ASN A 247 13.59 -3.86 23.55
C ASN A 247 13.92 -5.36 23.52
N ALA A 248 14.76 -5.80 22.58
CA ALA A 248 15.23 -7.18 22.54
C ALA A 248 16.03 -7.55 23.81
N LEU A 249 16.79 -6.60 24.35
CA LEU A 249 17.50 -6.79 25.62
C LEU A 249 16.52 -6.86 26.79
N VAL A 250 15.56 -5.94 26.87
CA VAL A 250 14.51 -5.92 27.90
C VAL A 250 13.75 -7.25 27.89
N GLU A 251 13.32 -7.71 26.73
CA GLU A 251 12.62 -9.00 26.57
C GLU A 251 13.50 -10.18 26.96
N LYS A 252 14.76 -10.20 26.52
CA LYS A 252 15.72 -11.26 26.87
C LYS A 252 15.90 -11.40 28.38
N TYR A 253 15.89 -10.29 29.12
CA TYR A 253 16.09 -10.27 30.57
C TYR A 253 14.80 -10.08 31.37
N ARG A 254 13.63 -10.12 30.72
CA ARG A 254 12.31 -9.92 31.35
C ARG A 254 11.98 -11.04 32.34
N VAL A 255 12.30 -12.28 31.98
CA VAL A 255 12.14 -13.43 32.87
C VAL A 255 13.47 -13.63 33.57
N THR A 256 13.50 -13.39 34.88
CA THR A 256 14.72 -13.59 35.65
C THR A 256 14.98 -15.09 35.82
N TYR A 257 16.23 -15.47 36.11
CA TYR A 257 16.54 -16.84 36.50
C TYR A 257 15.69 -17.30 37.71
N ALA A 258 15.38 -16.38 38.63
CA ALA A 258 14.54 -16.65 39.78
C ALA A 258 13.08 -16.91 39.38
N ASP A 259 12.55 -16.21 38.37
CA ASP A 259 11.21 -16.47 37.84
C ASP A 259 11.15 -17.85 37.15
N ASN A 260 12.13 -18.18 36.30
CA ASN A 260 12.22 -19.51 35.69
C ASN A 260 12.33 -20.62 36.75
N ALA A 261 13.15 -20.43 37.79
CA ALA A 261 13.29 -21.40 38.86
C ALA A 261 11.99 -21.57 39.65
N ARG A 262 11.26 -20.48 39.91
CA ARG A 262 9.94 -20.53 40.55
C ARG A 262 8.91 -21.25 39.69
N ASP A 263 8.89 -20.99 38.39
CA ASP A 263 7.93 -21.61 37.46
C ASP A 263 8.21 -23.11 37.29
N ILE A 264 9.48 -23.53 37.27
CA ILE A 264 9.88 -24.95 37.30
C ILE A 264 9.37 -25.60 38.59
N GLN A 265 9.62 -24.99 39.75
CA GLN A 265 9.16 -25.53 41.03
C GLN A 265 7.63 -25.64 41.08
N GLN A 266 6.91 -24.63 40.61
CA GLN A 266 5.44 -24.65 40.57
C GLN A 266 4.91 -25.74 39.65
N ALA A 267 5.55 -25.96 38.49
CA ALA A 267 5.18 -27.03 37.56
C ALA A 267 5.48 -28.42 38.14
N GLU A 268 6.61 -28.58 38.83
CA GLU A 268 6.98 -29.82 39.54
C GLU A 268 5.98 -30.14 40.66
N ASP A 269 5.63 -29.16 41.49
CA ASP A 269 4.64 -29.32 42.58
C ASP A 269 3.25 -29.69 42.04
N ALA A 270 2.82 -29.04 40.94
CA ALA A 270 1.57 -29.34 40.27
C ALA A 270 1.57 -30.77 39.70
N LEU A 271 2.67 -31.20 39.07
CA LEU A 271 2.83 -32.55 38.55
C LEU A 271 2.82 -33.60 39.67
N VAL A 272 3.50 -33.34 40.78
CA VAL A 272 3.47 -34.21 41.99
C VAL A 272 2.05 -34.35 42.52
N THR A 273 1.28 -33.26 42.53
CA THR A 273 -0.14 -33.26 42.93
C THR A 273 -0.98 -34.13 42.01
N MET A 274 -0.85 -33.98 40.68
CA MET A 274 -1.59 -34.79 39.70
C MET A 274 -1.20 -36.28 39.78
N LEU A 275 0.09 -36.59 39.94
CA LEU A 275 0.56 -37.95 40.21
C LEU A 275 -0.01 -38.48 41.54
N GLY A 276 -0.37 -37.60 42.48
CA GLY A 276 -1.09 -37.85 43.73
C GLY A 276 -2.42 -38.54 43.55
N GLU A 277 -3.11 -38.20 42.46
CA GLU A 277 -4.49 -38.56 42.19
C GLU A 277 -4.61 -39.83 41.33
N LEU A 278 -3.48 -40.37 40.85
CA LEU A 278 -3.45 -41.60 40.05
C LEU A 278 -3.61 -42.84 40.93
N ASP A 279 -4.47 -43.77 40.49
CA ASP A 279 -4.71 -45.07 41.10
C ASP A 279 -4.23 -46.19 40.16
N GLY A 280 -3.81 -47.34 40.69
CA GLY A 280 -3.18 -48.40 39.91
C GLY A 280 -2.73 -49.61 40.71
N GLY A 281 -1.99 -50.52 40.06
CA GLY A 281 -1.41 -51.69 40.72
C GLY A 281 -0.29 -51.31 41.70
N GLU A 282 0.01 -52.17 42.67
CA GLU A 282 1.01 -51.91 43.72
C GLU A 282 2.39 -51.56 43.15
N PHE A 283 2.80 -52.23 42.07
CA PHE A 283 4.07 -51.98 41.39
C PHE A 283 4.10 -50.61 40.68
N ASP A 284 2.99 -50.21 40.06
CA ASP A 284 2.87 -48.93 39.36
C ASP A 284 2.82 -47.76 40.34
N LEU A 285 2.10 -47.91 41.46
CA LEU A 285 2.04 -46.92 42.54
C LEU A 285 3.40 -46.73 43.22
N GLN A 286 4.23 -47.79 43.29
CA GLN A 286 5.60 -47.68 43.76
C GLN A 286 6.47 -46.85 42.80
N GLY A 287 6.34 -47.06 41.49
CA GLY A 287 7.01 -46.24 40.47
C GLY A 287 6.58 -44.77 40.51
N VAL A 288 5.29 -44.49 40.68
CA VAL A 288 4.75 -43.14 40.85
C VAL A 288 5.32 -42.46 42.11
N LYS A 289 5.51 -43.22 43.20
CA LYS A 289 6.09 -42.70 44.43
C LYS A 289 7.55 -42.27 44.26
N GLU A 290 8.37 -43.08 43.61
CA GLU A 290 9.77 -42.73 43.33
C GLU A 290 9.89 -41.51 42.41
N LEU A 291 9.03 -41.41 41.39
CA LEU A 291 9.00 -40.25 40.49
C LEU A 291 8.61 -38.96 41.22
N LYS A 292 7.66 -39.02 42.17
CA LYS A 292 7.33 -37.87 43.04
C LYS A 292 8.52 -37.43 43.89
N THR A 293 9.29 -38.38 44.43
CA THR A 293 10.49 -38.06 45.22
C THR A 293 11.58 -37.38 44.40
N LEU A 294 11.75 -37.79 43.13
CA LEU A 294 12.70 -37.14 42.22
C LEU A 294 12.26 -35.71 41.84
N LEU A 295 10.97 -35.48 41.63
CA LEU A 295 10.42 -34.16 41.25
C LEU A 295 10.31 -33.18 42.42
N ALA A 296 10.12 -33.66 43.66
CA ALA A 296 10.09 -32.82 44.85
C ALA A 296 11.50 -32.37 45.32
N GLY A 297 12.53 -32.56 44.49
CA GLY A 297 13.91 -32.18 44.78
C GLY A 297 14.54 -33.00 45.90
N GLY A 298 14.80 -34.29 45.62
CA GLY A 298 15.39 -35.25 46.57
C GLY A 298 16.52 -34.74 47.45
#